data_AF-A0A947KCJ0-F1
#
_entry.id   AF-A0A947KCJ0-F1
#
_cell.length_a   1.000
_cell.length_b   1.000
_cell.length_c   1.000
_cell.angle_alpha   90.00
_cell.angle_beta   90.00
_cell.angle_gamma   90.00
#
_symmetry.space_group_name_H-M   'P 1'
#
loop_
_entity.id
_entity.type
_entity.pdbx_description
1 polymer ?
#
loop_
_entity_poly.entity_id
_entity_poly.type
_entity_poly.pdbx_seq_one_letter_code
_entity_poly.pdbx_strand_id
1 'polypeptide(L)'
;MPRLPFLFPALLLFCAVNFTSTPVIGNERTNRPMDPDLQEFMLDQQKELEDFDQEIDQEYQTFIDENDRDFAVFLKEAWEEFDSEEPVKVIKQPKPDIVPQLVTPPVGTDKQPTPEPIRIVVNTPPVETKPATIRPVSQEPAPPTPAPPKPVSIPQPEASVLTPSQVPIPAAPVIPAAPGPDPTASGSPLSFDYFGTEMHLRFDPRLSRGITPPINNDSISRYWEAIAGTAFKPYIEQTLRYRDTLRLNDWGYLLLLDKSAAEILDDPSPNNRALFTWFMMTKAGYDCKVGFRDDTITTLMPAQSQLYGLFYFTIKNKKYYSVNLGPQGDKIGKIYTYRASYPGAETNLDFALPSYPSLKNDPAIRKLSFDYQGKEYSIKANYNKNSIPYFQYYPQNEVGVYADAQVPDLVKGSLLAELKPLIQDRPEAEAVNLLLRFTQTAFNYQTDDDQFHREKFLFPEETLFYPYSDCEDRSILFSYLVRNLLGLDVVLLNYPNHIATAVRLKENHDGDQIIVNGKPYTICDPTYINAELGHAMPQFREVTPKVITL
;
A
#
# COMPACT_ATOMS: atom_id res chain seq x y z
N MET A 1 -5.52 -22.19 35.94
CA MET A 1 -5.15 -23.20 34.92
C MET A 1 -5.48 -24.61 35.40
N PRO A 2 -6.65 -25.15 35.05
CA PRO A 2 -6.75 -26.51 34.51
C PRO A 2 -6.14 -26.55 33.09
N ARG A 3 -6.07 -27.74 32.47
CA ARG A 3 -5.64 -27.92 31.08
C ARG A 3 -6.83 -28.38 30.22
N LEU A 4 -7.07 -27.77 29.08
CA LEU A 4 -7.94 -28.36 28.04
C LEU A 4 -7.24 -29.61 27.46
N PRO A 5 -7.95 -30.74 27.28
CA PRO A 5 -7.46 -31.88 26.53
C PRO A 5 -7.71 -31.69 25.03
N PHE A 6 -6.66 -31.81 24.21
CA PHE A 6 -6.83 -31.99 22.77
C PHE A 6 -7.44 -33.38 22.49
N LEU A 7 -8.58 -33.44 21.79
CA LEU A 7 -9.12 -34.67 21.23
C LEU A 7 -9.84 -34.40 19.90
N PHE A 8 -9.16 -34.69 18.78
CA PHE A 8 -9.82 -34.95 17.49
C PHE A 8 -10.74 -36.16 17.66
N PRO A 9 -11.95 -36.17 17.05
CA PRO A 9 -12.06 -36.88 15.77
C PRO A 9 -13.14 -36.34 14.80
N ALA A 10 -12.86 -35.27 14.04
CA ALA A 10 -13.73 -34.77 12.97
C ALA A 10 -13.34 -35.29 11.55
N LEU A 11 -12.73 -36.48 11.45
CA LEU A 11 -12.12 -36.97 10.20
C LEU A 11 -12.53 -38.41 9.82
N LEU A 12 -13.85 -38.69 9.83
CA LEU A 12 -14.37 -39.98 9.36
C LEU A 12 -15.69 -39.92 8.53
N LEU A 13 -16.37 -38.77 8.44
CA LEU A 13 -17.66 -38.66 7.74
C LEU A 13 -17.59 -38.25 6.25
N PHE A 14 -16.41 -37.94 5.70
CA PHE A 14 -16.29 -37.43 4.32
C PHE A 14 -16.33 -38.50 3.20
N CYS A 15 -16.54 -39.77 3.54
CA CYS A 15 -16.49 -40.89 2.57
C CYS A 15 -17.88 -41.44 2.14
N ALA A 16 -18.99 -40.90 2.65
CA ALA A 16 -20.32 -41.48 2.46
C ALA A 16 -21.22 -40.80 1.39
N VAL A 17 -20.83 -39.64 0.85
CA VAL A 17 -21.74 -38.79 0.04
C VAL A 17 -21.51 -38.87 -1.48
N ASN A 18 -20.35 -39.36 -1.95
CA ASN A 18 -19.99 -39.37 -3.37
C ASN A 18 -20.06 -40.76 -4.02
N PHE A 19 -21.26 -41.30 -4.28
CA PHE A 19 -21.40 -42.56 -5.03
C PHE A 19 -22.59 -42.68 -6.01
N THR A 20 -23.00 -41.60 -6.69
CA THR A 20 -23.98 -41.70 -7.79
C THR A 20 -23.73 -40.79 -9.00
N SER A 21 -22.87 -41.20 -9.97
CA SER A 21 -23.00 -40.78 -11.39
C SER A 21 -22.09 -41.47 -12.43
N THR A 22 -21.57 -42.69 -12.21
CA THR A 22 -21.04 -43.51 -13.33
C THR A 22 -22.18 -44.23 -14.07
N PRO A 23 -22.36 -44.06 -15.39
CA PRO A 23 -23.40 -44.76 -16.14
C PRO A 23 -22.99 -46.20 -16.47
N VAL A 24 -23.65 -47.16 -15.83
CA VAL A 24 -23.58 -48.58 -16.19
C VAL A 24 -25.00 -49.07 -16.54
N ILE A 25 -25.08 -49.91 -17.57
CA ILE A 25 -26.35 -50.34 -18.17
C ILE A 25 -27.05 -51.37 -17.28
N GLY A 26 -28.34 -51.13 -17.00
CA GLY A 26 -29.32 -52.17 -16.67
C GLY A 26 -29.24 -52.81 -15.28
N ASN A 27 -29.82 -52.14 -14.27
CA ASN A 27 -30.86 -52.73 -13.42
C ASN A 27 -31.52 -51.69 -12.50
N GLU A 28 -32.61 -52.11 -11.84
CA GLU A 28 -33.50 -51.26 -11.05
C GLU A 28 -32.78 -50.53 -9.91
N ARG A 29 -32.63 -49.20 -10.03
CA ARG A 29 -32.36 -48.35 -8.86
C ARG A 29 -33.64 -48.25 -8.03
N THR A 30 -33.79 -49.12 -7.03
CA THR A 30 -34.80 -48.91 -5.99
C THR A 30 -34.47 -47.61 -5.26
N ASN A 31 -35.31 -46.58 -5.45
CA ASN A 31 -35.18 -45.30 -4.76
C ASN A 31 -35.67 -45.46 -3.31
N ARG A 32 -34.91 -46.21 -2.51
CA ARG A 32 -35.20 -46.38 -1.07
C ARG A 32 -35.03 -45.01 -0.39
N PRO A 33 -35.95 -44.60 0.50
CA PRO A 33 -35.67 -43.49 1.39
C PRO A 33 -34.41 -43.81 2.21
N MET A 34 -33.70 -42.77 2.62
CA MET A 34 -32.60 -42.89 3.58
C MET A 34 -33.16 -43.41 4.91
N ASP A 35 -32.38 -44.22 5.62
CA ASP A 35 -32.83 -44.88 6.85
C ASP A 35 -33.25 -43.83 7.90
N PRO A 36 -34.47 -43.86 8.47
CA PRO A 36 -34.92 -42.84 9.42
C PRO A 36 -33.96 -42.64 10.59
N ASP A 37 -33.45 -43.73 11.16
CA ASP A 37 -32.48 -43.72 12.26
C ASP A 37 -31.16 -43.02 11.86
N LEU A 38 -30.78 -43.09 10.57
CA LEU A 38 -29.61 -42.40 10.02
C LEU A 38 -29.90 -40.92 9.73
N GLN A 39 -31.14 -40.57 9.36
CA GLN A 39 -31.55 -39.17 9.19
C GLN A 39 -31.65 -38.46 10.54
N GLU A 40 -32.20 -39.11 11.56
CA GLU A 40 -32.27 -38.62 12.94
C GLU A 40 -30.85 -38.43 13.51
N PHE A 41 -29.96 -39.43 13.37
CA PHE A 41 -28.56 -39.28 13.75
C PHE A 41 -27.85 -38.12 13.02
N MET A 42 -28.10 -37.91 11.73
CA MET A 42 -27.51 -36.78 11.01
C MET A 42 -28.05 -35.42 11.48
N LEU A 43 -29.34 -35.33 11.82
CA LEU A 43 -29.94 -34.12 12.37
C LEU A 43 -29.40 -33.82 13.78
N ASP A 44 -29.26 -34.83 14.64
CA ASP A 44 -28.66 -34.68 15.96
C ASP A 44 -27.19 -34.24 15.86
N GLN A 45 -26.39 -34.83 14.96
CA GLN A 45 -25.00 -34.39 14.75
C GLN A 45 -24.87 -32.99 14.14
N GLN A 46 -25.82 -32.55 13.30
CA GLN A 46 -25.88 -31.16 12.86
C GLN A 46 -26.23 -30.22 14.02
N LYS A 47 -27.19 -30.61 14.87
CA LYS A 47 -27.59 -29.82 16.03
C LYS A 47 -26.51 -29.74 17.10
N GLU A 48 -25.80 -30.83 17.39
CA GLU A 48 -24.65 -30.82 18.30
C GLU A 48 -23.55 -29.86 17.83
N LEU A 49 -23.34 -29.75 16.51
CA LEU A 49 -22.41 -28.77 15.94
C LEU A 49 -22.95 -27.33 16.04
N GLU A 50 -24.23 -27.09 15.71
CA GLU A 50 -24.86 -25.77 15.83
C GLU A 50 -24.93 -25.27 17.28
N ASP A 51 -25.19 -26.15 18.26
CA ASP A 51 -25.19 -25.83 19.69
C ASP A 51 -23.76 -25.56 20.19
N PHE A 52 -22.76 -26.30 19.71
CA PHE A 52 -21.33 -26.12 20.06
C PHE A 52 -20.74 -24.82 19.50
N ASP A 53 -21.02 -24.50 18.24
CA ASP A 53 -20.61 -23.22 17.64
C ASP A 53 -21.27 -22.04 18.39
N GLN A 54 -22.53 -22.17 18.81
CA GLN A 54 -23.22 -21.18 19.66
C GLN A 54 -22.63 -21.07 21.08
N GLU A 55 -22.13 -22.16 21.67
CA GLU A 55 -21.46 -22.14 22.98
C GLU A 55 -20.12 -21.39 22.88
N ILE A 56 -19.33 -21.67 21.83
CA ILE A 56 -18.07 -20.96 21.54
C ILE A 56 -18.30 -19.47 21.29
N ASP A 57 -19.31 -19.10 20.49
CA ASP A 57 -19.64 -17.69 20.23
C ASP A 57 -20.07 -16.96 21.51
N GLN A 58 -20.77 -17.63 22.44
CA GLN A 58 -21.16 -17.08 23.73
C GLN A 58 -19.96 -16.92 24.70
N GLU A 59 -19.08 -17.91 24.80
CA GLU A 59 -17.83 -17.78 25.57
C GLU A 59 -16.95 -16.65 25.00
N TYR A 60 -16.80 -16.58 23.68
CA TYR A 60 -16.01 -15.56 22.99
C TYR A 60 -16.61 -14.16 23.16
N GLN A 61 -17.93 -14.00 23.04
CA GLN A 61 -18.61 -12.73 23.31
C GLN A 61 -18.40 -12.30 24.77
N THR A 62 -18.56 -13.21 25.73
CA THR A 62 -18.34 -12.93 27.16
C THR A 62 -16.91 -12.48 27.42
N PHE A 63 -15.92 -13.18 26.85
CA PHE A 63 -14.51 -12.80 26.95
C PHE A 63 -14.24 -11.41 26.34
N ILE A 64 -14.84 -11.06 25.20
CA ILE A 64 -14.70 -9.73 24.61
C ILE A 64 -15.31 -8.65 25.51
N ASP A 65 -16.48 -8.89 26.10
CA ASP A 65 -17.15 -7.94 26.99
C ASP A 65 -16.40 -7.75 28.33
N GLU A 66 -15.80 -8.81 28.87
CA GLU A 66 -14.90 -8.72 30.03
C GLU A 66 -13.63 -7.91 29.70
N ASN A 67 -12.99 -8.16 28.56
CA ASN A 67 -11.82 -7.38 28.13
C ASN A 67 -12.16 -5.91 27.87
N ASP A 68 -13.33 -5.60 27.29
CA ASP A 68 -13.76 -4.22 27.07
C ASP A 68 -14.07 -3.49 28.38
N ARG A 69 -14.63 -4.19 29.37
CA ARG A 69 -14.85 -3.68 30.72
C ARG A 69 -13.54 -3.41 31.46
N ASP A 70 -12.61 -4.35 31.47
CA ASP A 70 -11.33 -4.22 32.16
C ASP A 70 -10.43 -3.17 31.47
N PHE A 71 -10.46 -3.09 30.14
CA PHE A 71 -9.77 -2.04 29.39
C PHE A 71 -10.41 -0.65 29.63
N ALA A 72 -11.74 -0.56 29.77
CA ALA A 72 -12.39 0.68 30.19
C ALA A 72 -11.97 1.13 31.60
N VAL A 73 -11.82 0.21 32.57
CA VAL A 73 -11.29 0.52 33.91
C VAL A 73 -9.83 0.98 33.82
N PHE A 74 -8.99 0.25 33.08
CA PHE A 74 -7.60 0.64 32.80
C PHE A 74 -7.50 2.05 32.20
N LEU A 75 -8.38 2.41 31.26
CA LEU A 75 -8.48 3.73 30.65
C LEU A 75 -8.92 4.85 31.61
N LYS A 76 -9.36 4.55 32.84
CA LYS A 76 -9.58 5.58 33.87
C LYS A 76 -8.30 5.89 34.66
N GLU A 77 -7.38 4.94 34.80
CA GLU A 77 -6.29 5.01 35.80
C GLU A 77 -4.87 5.08 35.19
N ALA A 78 -4.62 4.41 34.06
CA ALA A 78 -3.26 4.03 33.67
C ALA A 78 -2.57 4.97 32.64
N TRP A 79 -2.66 6.28 32.85
CA TRP A 79 -2.09 7.29 31.95
C TRP A 79 -0.74 7.84 32.47
N GLU A 80 0.21 7.98 31.56
CA GLU A 80 1.54 8.54 31.80
C GLU A 80 1.85 9.62 30.75
N GLU A 81 2.67 10.62 31.12
CA GLU A 81 3.14 11.64 30.18
C GLU A 81 4.31 11.09 29.34
N PHE A 82 4.25 11.28 28.01
CA PHE A 82 5.32 10.95 27.06
C PHE A 82 5.69 12.17 26.22
N ASP A 83 6.99 12.39 26.05
CA ASP A 83 7.56 13.37 25.12
C ASP A 83 7.64 12.79 23.69
N SER A 84 7.23 13.57 22.68
CA SER A 84 7.37 13.20 21.27
C SER A 84 8.83 13.23 20.83
N GLU A 85 9.29 12.15 20.22
CA GLU A 85 10.59 12.11 19.55
C GLU A 85 10.53 12.85 18.21
N GLU A 86 11.64 13.53 17.88
CA GLU A 86 11.76 14.29 16.63
C GLU A 86 11.67 13.36 15.41
N PRO A 87 11.03 13.79 14.30
CA PRO A 87 10.87 12.96 13.13
C PRO A 87 12.20 12.52 12.53
N VAL A 88 12.28 11.25 12.13
CA VAL A 88 13.40 10.77 11.33
C VAL A 88 13.29 11.42 9.95
N LYS A 89 14.30 12.21 9.58
CA LYS A 89 14.41 12.81 8.24
C LYS A 89 15.05 11.83 7.26
N VAL A 90 14.49 11.74 6.05
CA VAL A 90 15.13 11.05 4.91
C VAL A 90 16.41 11.79 4.54
N ILE A 91 16.24 13.06 4.16
CA ILE A 91 17.29 13.92 3.62
C ILE A 91 17.85 14.85 4.70
N LYS A 92 19.14 15.18 4.59
CA LYS A 92 19.89 15.99 5.57
C LYS A 92 20.52 17.25 4.99
N GLN A 93 20.61 17.36 3.67
CA GLN A 93 21.07 18.53 2.92
C GLN A 93 20.18 18.68 1.67
N PRO A 94 19.88 19.89 1.18
CA PRO A 94 19.00 20.08 0.04
C PRO A 94 19.40 19.27 -1.20
N LYS A 95 18.41 18.75 -1.93
CA LYS A 95 18.56 18.21 -3.28
C LYS A 95 19.04 19.32 -4.24
N PRO A 96 19.80 19.01 -5.32
CA PRO A 96 20.30 20.02 -6.24
C PRO A 96 19.19 20.47 -7.21
N ASP A 97 18.92 21.77 -7.29
CA ASP A 97 17.91 22.39 -8.18
C ASP A 97 18.18 22.08 -9.67
N ILE A 98 19.47 21.96 -10.03
CA ILE A 98 19.93 21.68 -11.39
C ILE A 98 20.25 20.19 -11.51
N VAL A 99 19.48 19.50 -12.34
CA VAL A 99 19.71 18.09 -12.67
C VAL A 99 21.10 17.89 -13.32
N PRO A 100 21.95 17.00 -12.79
CA PRO A 100 23.32 16.81 -13.30
C PRO A 100 23.32 16.18 -14.69
N GLN A 101 24.27 16.58 -15.54
CA GLN A 101 24.34 16.14 -16.94
C GLN A 101 25.75 15.64 -17.30
N LEU A 102 25.84 14.52 -18.02
CA LEU A 102 27.06 14.04 -18.64
C LEU A 102 27.38 14.90 -19.86
N VAL A 103 28.40 15.75 -19.75
CA VAL A 103 28.86 16.62 -20.83
C VAL A 103 29.85 15.85 -21.70
N THR A 104 29.44 15.49 -22.91
CA THR A 104 30.34 14.94 -23.93
C THR A 104 31.23 16.05 -24.51
N PRO A 105 32.56 15.87 -24.58
CA PRO A 105 33.44 16.87 -25.20
C PRO A 105 33.10 17.10 -26.68
N PRO A 106 33.22 18.33 -27.20
CA PRO A 106 32.95 18.62 -28.60
C PRO A 106 33.94 17.88 -29.51
N VAL A 107 33.42 17.28 -30.58
CA VAL A 107 34.17 16.49 -31.55
C VAL A 107 35.31 17.31 -32.15
N GLY A 108 36.55 16.89 -31.91
CA GLY A 108 37.76 17.60 -32.33
C GLY A 108 38.60 18.19 -31.18
N THR A 109 38.13 18.11 -29.93
CA THR A 109 39.01 18.28 -28.76
C THR A 109 39.80 17.00 -28.47
N ASP A 110 41.01 17.13 -27.93
CA ASP A 110 41.82 15.99 -27.50
C ASP A 110 41.06 15.15 -26.47
N LYS A 111 41.14 13.82 -26.59
CA LYS A 111 40.49 12.89 -25.66
C LYS A 111 41.14 12.99 -24.28
N GLN A 112 40.58 13.83 -23.42
CA GLN A 112 40.82 13.76 -21.98
C GLN A 112 40.56 12.31 -21.53
N PRO A 113 41.52 11.66 -20.85
CA PRO A 113 41.43 10.22 -20.59
C PRO A 113 40.20 9.92 -19.75
N THR A 114 39.37 8.99 -20.25
CA THR A 114 38.20 8.48 -19.53
C THR A 114 38.68 7.87 -18.20
N PRO A 115 38.10 8.25 -17.04
CA PRO A 115 38.48 7.66 -15.76
C PRO A 115 38.35 6.14 -15.77
N GLU A 116 39.27 5.43 -15.12
CA GLU A 116 39.19 3.97 -15.04
C GLU A 116 37.90 3.53 -14.32
N PRO A 117 37.22 2.48 -14.81
CA PRO A 117 36.01 1.94 -14.19
C PRO A 117 36.16 1.58 -12.72
N ILE A 118 35.28 2.08 -11.86
CA ILE A 118 35.28 1.72 -10.44
C ILE A 118 34.66 0.35 -10.20
N ARG A 119 35.09 -0.31 -9.11
CA ARG A 119 34.46 -1.53 -8.56
C ARG A 119 34.31 -1.41 -7.05
N ILE A 120 33.13 -0.96 -6.62
CA ILE A 120 32.75 -0.91 -5.20
C ILE A 120 32.31 -2.31 -4.77
N VAL A 121 32.69 -2.79 -3.58
CA VAL A 121 32.30 -4.13 -3.09
C VAL A 121 31.45 -3.99 -1.83
N VAL A 122 30.24 -4.56 -1.85
CA VAL A 122 29.28 -4.54 -0.73
C VAL A 122 28.79 -5.96 -0.44
N ASN A 123 29.02 -6.40 0.79
CA ASN A 123 28.41 -7.60 1.34
C ASN A 123 27.24 -7.18 2.24
N THR A 124 26.02 -7.50 1.86
CA THR A 124 24.84 -7.29 2.72
C THR A 124 24.72 -8.45 3.72
N PRO A 125 24.09 -8.25 4.88
CA PRO A 125 23.57 -9.36 5.67
C PRO A 125 22.59 -10.20 4.83
N PRO A 126 22.34 -11.48 5.22
CA PRO A 126 21.25 -12.26 4.65
C PRO A 126 19.90 -11.55 4.86
N VAL A 127 19.07 -11.50 3.81
CA VAL A 127 17.71 -10.96 3.89
C VAL A 127 16.79 -12.01 4.49
N GLU A 128 16.11 -11.69 5.59
CA GLU A 128 15.05 -12.53 6.15
C GLU A 128 13.79 -12.47 5.27
N THR A 129 13.64 -13.44 4.37
CA THR A 129 12.47 -13.53 3.49
C THR A 129 11.22 -13.94 4.26
N LYS A 130 10.32 -12.98 4.55
CA LYS A 130 8.95 -13.31 5.00
C LYS A 130 8.20 -14.10 3.91
N PRO A 131 7.47 -15.18 4.24
CA PRO A 131 6.75 -15.97 3.23
C PRO A 131 5.58 -15.21 2.59
N ALA A 132 5.41 -15.35 1.27
CA ALA A 132 4.26 -14.83 0.54
C ALA A 132 3.16 -15.90 0.41
N THR A 133 1.91 -15.54 0.77
CA THR A 133 0.76 -16.46 0.74
C THR A 133 0.03 -16.41 -0.60
N ILE A 134 0.00 -17.53 -1.33
CA ILE A 134 -0.55 -17.61 -2.69
C ILE A 134 -2.01 -18.13 -2.68
N ARG A 135 -2.92 -17.49 -3.44
CA ARG A 135 -4.23 -18.04 -3.85
C ARG A 135 -4.58 -17.68 -5.32
N PRO A 136 -5.47 -18.45 -6.01
CA PRO A 136 -5.50 -18.52 -7.49
C PRO A 136 -6.46 -17.53 -8.20
N VAL A 137 -6.42 -17.51 -9.55
CA VAL A 137 -7.07 -16.54 -10.46
C VAL A 137 -7.88 -17.23 -11.56
N SER A 138 -9.02 -16.67 -12.01
CA SER A 138 -9.66 -17.02 -13.31
C SER A 138 -10.68 -15.99 -13.88
N GLN A 139 -10.23 -15.21 -14.88
CA GLN A 139 -10.89 -14.75 -16.14
C GLN A 139 -12.33 -14.11 -16.20
N GLU A 140 -12.35 -12.82 -16.62
CA GLU A 140 -13.16 -12.06 -17.63
C GLU A 140 -14.35 -12.76 -18.40
N PRO A 141 -15.41 -12.07 -18.96
CA PRO A 141 -15.35 -10.72 -19.58
C PRO A 141 -16.57 -9.75 -19.73
N ALA A 142 -16.25 -8.43 -19.73
CA ALA A 142 -16.74 -7.34 -20.64
C ALA A 142 -18.24 -6.82 -20.56
N PRO A 143 -18.70 -5.84 -21.39
CA PRO A 143 -18.89 -4.40 -21.02
C PRO A 143 -20.37 -3.88 -21.29
N PRO A 144 -20.78 -2.57 -21.40
CA PRO A 144 -20.05 -1.29 -21.60
C PRO A 144 -20.62 0.02 -20.91
N THR A 145 -21.00 1.04 -21.70
CA THR A 145 -21.16 2.52 -21.44
C THR A 145 -22.61 3.06 -21.63
N PRO A 146 -22.98 4.38 -21.47
CA PRO A 146 -22.18 5.63 -21.25
C PRO A 146 -22.71 6.77 -20.28
N ALA A 147 -21.77 7.51 -19.65
CA ALA A 147 -21.68 9.00 -19.41
C ALA A 147 -22.86 9.84 -18.79
N PRO A 148 -22.71 11.16 -18.43
CA PRO A 148 -21.56 12.10 -18.26
C PRO A 148 -21.47 12.59 -16.76
N PRO A 149 -21.08 13.81 -16.30
CA PRO A 149 -20.37 14.99 -16.87
C PRO A 149 -19.08 15.44 -16.09
N LYS A 150 -19.00 16.64 -15.47
CA LYS A 150 -17.73 17.28 -14.97
C LYS A 150 -17.83 18.32 -13.81
N PRO A 151 -16.75 18.49 -13.00
CA PRO A 151 -16.48 19.60 -12.07
C PRO A 151 -15.30 20.53 -12.51
N VAL A 152 -14.78 21.40 -11.62
CA VAL A 152 -13.73 22.44 -11.82
C VAL A 152 -13.03 22.73 -10.47
N SER A 153 -11.73 23.07 -10.31
CA SER A 153 -10.47 22.80 -11.03
C SER A 153 -9.23 23.23 -10.16
N ILE A 154 -7.99 22.91 -10.59
CA ILE A 154 -6.68 23.35 -10.05
C ILE A 154 -5.78 23.69 -11.27
N PRO A 155 -4.74 24.56 -11.19
CA PRO A 155 -3.91 24.92 -12.36
C PRO A 155 -3.36 23.72 -13.12
N GLN A 156 -3.84 23.55 -14.35
CA GLN A 156 -3.53 22.45 -15.25
C GLN A 156 -2.44 22.89 -16.24
N PRO A 157 -1.43 22.06 -16.57
CA PRO A 157 -0.52 22.34 -17.67
C PRO A 157 -1.29 22.48 -18.99
N GLU A 158 -1.06 23.57 -19.73
CA GLU A 158 -1.69 23.78 -21.04
C GLU A 158 -1.16 22.77 -22.07
N ALA A 159 -1.86 21.65 -22.19
CA ALA A 159 -1.58 20.65 -23.22
C ALA A 159 -1.94 21.20 -24.61
N SER A 160 -0.90 21.53 -25.39
CA SER A 160 -1.03 22.00 -26.78
C SER A 160 -1.96 21.08 -27.59
N VAL A 161 -3.05 21.66 -28.11
CA VAL A 161 -4.13 20.92 -28.73
C VAL A 161 -3.83 20.66 -30.21
N LEU A 162 -3.27 19.47 -30.49
CA LEU A 162 -3.38 18.82 -31.79
C LEU A 162 -4.20 17.53 -31.66
N THR A 163 -5.09 17.33 -32.63
CA THR A 163 -6.16 16.33 -32.59
C THR A 163 -5.63 14.89 -32.59
N PRO A 164 -6.16 14.00 -31.72
CA PRO A 164 -5.66 12.63 -31.64
C PRO A 164 -6.24 11.75 -32.74
N SER A 165 -5.37 11.05 -33.48
CA SER A 165 -5.78 9.83 -34.19
C SER A 165 -6.28 8.80 -33.18
N GLN A 166 -7.46 8.22 -33.45
CA GLN A 166 -8.03 7.17 -32.62
C GLN A 166 -7.22 5.88 -32.75
N VAL A 167 -6.46 5.54 -31.70
CA VAL A 167 -5.96 4.18 -31.46
C VAL A 167 -6.87 3.57 -30.38
N PRO A 168 -7.31 2.30 -30.50
CA PRO A 168 -8.14 1.69 -29.48
C PRO A 168 -7.46 1.72 -28.10
N ILE A 169 -8.16 2.22 -27.09
CA ILE A 169 -7.76 2.06 -25.70
C ILE A 169 -7.96 0.57 -25.35
N PRO A 170 -6.95 -0.14 -24.81
CA PRO A 170 -7.14 -1.50 -24.31
C PRO A 170 -8.29 -1.54 -23.29
N ALA A 171 -9.08 -2.62 -23.29
CA ALA A 171 -10.14 -2.77 -22.31
C ALA A 171 -9.55 -2.68 -20.89
N ALA A 172 -10.06 -1.75 -20.08
CA ALA A 172 -9.60 -1.64 -18.69
C ALA A 172 -10.02 -2.92 -17.95
N PRO A 173 -9.10 -3.55 -17.19
CA PRO A 173 -9.37 -4.82 -16.54
C PRO A 173 -10.55 -4.71 -15.58
N VAL A 174 -11.36 -5.77 -15.52
CA VAL A 174 -12.58 -5.82 -14.72
C VAL A 174 -12.23 -5.71 -13.23
N ILE A 175 -12.54 -4.54 -12.67
CA ILE A 175 -12.46 -4.28 -11.23
C ILE A 175 -13.45 -5.21 -10.53
N PRO A 176 -13.07 -5.88 -9.42
CA PRO A 176 -14.04 -6.61 -8.60
C PRO A 176 -15.21 -5.69 -8.23
N ALA A 177 -16.44 -6.16 -8.44
CA ALA A 177 -17.61 -5.40 -8.01
C ALA A 177 -17.49 -5.14 -6.49
N ALA A 178 -17.64 -3.88 -6.07
CA ALA A 178 -17.64 -3.52 -4.67
C ALA A 178 -18.65 -4.41 -3.91
N PRO A 179 -18.28 -5.01 -2.77
CA PRO A 179 -19.16 -5.94 -2.09
C PRO A 179 -20.36 -5.15 -1.57
N GLY A 180 -21.53 -5.36 -2.18
CA GLY A 180 -22.76 -4.71 -1.73
C GLY A 180 -23.00 -4.90 -0.22
N PRO A 181 -23.76 -4.00 0.42
CA PRO A 181 -23.95 -4.03 1.86
C PRO A 181 -24.54 -5.39 2.23
N ASP A 182 -24.04 -6.02 3.30
CA ASP A 182 -24.43 -7.39 3.57
C ASP A 182 -25.97 -7.46 3.78
N PRO A 183 -26.70 -8.28 3.00
CA PRO A 183 -28.16 -8.29 3.06
C PRO A 183 -28.71 -8.80 4.40
N THR A 184 -27.86 -9.40 5.24
CA THR A 184 -28.20 -9.84 6.60
C THR A 184 -27.86 -8.80 7.68
N ALA A 185 -27.06 -7.77 7.37
CA ALA A 185 -26.63 -6.80 8.37
C ALA A 185 -27.78 -5.94 8.88
N SER A 186 -27.85 -5.80 10.21
CA SER A 186 -28.76 -4.87 10.90
C SER A 186 -28.16 -3.45 10.99
N GLY A 187 -28.97 -2.48 11.38
CA GLY A 187 -28.55 -1.08 11.59
C GLY A 187 -28.93 -0.11 10.46
N SER A 188 -28.57 1.16 10.63
CA SER A 188 -28.82 2.23 9.66
C SER A 188 -27.97 2.05 8.40
N PRO A 189 -28.49 2.39 7.21
CA PRO A 189 -27.72 2.40 5.98
C PRO A 189 -26.73 3.58 5.96
N LEU A 190 -25.58 3.37 5.33
CA LEU A 190 -24.54 4.36 5.08
C LEU A 190 -24.04 4.19 3.64
N SER A 191 -23.97 5.30 2.89
CA SER A 191 -23.39 5.33 1.54
C SER A 191 -22.46 6.53 1.38
N PHE A 192 -21.29 6.33 0.79
CA PHE A 192 -20.32 7.41 0.54
C PHE A 192 -19.35 7.09 -0.60
N ASP A 193 -18.74 8.12 -1.19
CA ASP A 193 -17.64 7.94 -2.14
C ASP A 193 -16.32 7.65 -1.40
N TYR A 194 -15.63 6.58 -1.84
CA TYR A 194 -14.27 6.25 -1.46
C TYR A 194 -13.40 6.18 -2.72
N PHE A 195 -12.77 7.30 -3.04
CA PHE A 195 -11.93 7.48 -4.23
C PHE A 195 -12.64 7.05 -5.53
N GLY A 196 -13.78 7.68 -5.81
CA GLY A 196 -14.66 7.38 -6.94
C GLY A 196 -15.51 6.11 -6.77
N THR A 197 -15.15 5.25 -5.82
CA THR A 197 -15.75 3.93 -5.60
C THR A 197 -16.87 4.06 -4.56
N GLU A 198 -18.11 3.78 -4.96
CA GLU A 198 -19.27 3.95 -4.08
C GLU A 198 -19.31 2.83 -3.03
N MET A 199 -19.23 3.21 -1.76
CA MET A 199 -19.32 2.32 -0.60
C MET A 199 -20.76 2.28 -0.09
N HIS A 200 -21.18 1.11 0.35
CA HIS A 200 -22.46 0.85 1.00
C HIS A 200 -22.25 -0.04 2.23
N LEU A 201 -22.65 0.45 3.40
CA LEU A 201 -22.50 -0.21 4.70
C LEU A 201 -23.80 -0.15 5.50
N ARG A 202 -23.88 -0.95 6.56
CA ARG A 202 -24.79 -0.72 7.69
C ARG A 202 -24.04 -0.60 9.01
N PHE A 203 -24.55 0.22 9.91
CA PHE A 203 -23.94 0.54 11.20
C PHE A 203 -24.98 0.70 12.31
N ASP A 204 -24.60 0.45 13.56
CA ASP A 204 -25.42 0.77 14.73
C ASP A 204 -25.47 2.31 14.91
N PRO A 205 -26.64 2.97 14.91
CA PRO A 205 -26.73 4.42 15.07
C PRO A 205 -26.02 4.97 16.31
N ARG A 206 -25.83 4.15 17.36
CA ARG A 206 -25.14 4.55 18.58
C ARG A 206 -23.64 4.83 18.38
N LEU A 207 -23.08 4.42 17.24
CA LEU A 207 -21.71 4.74 16.81
C LEU A 207 -21.52 6.22 16.39
N SER A 208 -22.61 6.99 16.23
CA SER A 208 -22.52 8.43 15.91
C SER A 208 -21.95 9.28 17.06
N ARG A 209 -21.93 8.72 18.28
CA ARG A 209 -21.59 9.40 19.53
C ARG A 209 -20.12 9.82 19.59
N GLY A 210 -19.89 11.13 19.62
CA GLY A 210 -18.58 11.72 19.97
C GLY A 210 -18.25 11.68 21.48
N ILE A 211 -17.04 12.14 21.83
CA ILE A 211 -16.63 12.32 23.23
C ILE A 211 -17.39 13.47 23.90
N THR A 212 -17.62 13.37 25.21
CA THR A 212 -18.16 14.47 26.02
C THR A 212 -17.01 15.23 26.70
N PRO A 213 -16.77 16.53 26.39
CA PRO A 213 -15.73 17.32 27.03
C PRO A 213 -15.89 17.45 28.57
N PRO A 214 -14.82 17.78 29.32
CA PRO A 214 -13.44 17.99 28.87
C PRO A 214 -12.76 16.67 28.43
N ILE A 215 -11.68 16.78 27.66
CA ILE A 215 -10.90 15.62 27.20
C ILE A 215 -9.98 15.16 28.33
N ASN A 216 -10.22 13.94 28.83
CA ASN A 216 -9.42 13.30 29.86
C ASN A 216 -9.61 11.77 29.87
N ASN A 217 -8.91 11.09 30.77
CA ASN A 217 -9.10 9.68 31.13
C ASN A 217 -10.58 9.28 31.30
N ASP A 218 -11.36 10.03 32.07
CA ASP A 218 -12.76 9.70 32.36
C ASP A 218 -13.68 9.85 31.14
N SER A 219 -13.45 10.80 30.24
CA SER A 219 -14.25 10.96 29.01
C SER A 219 -13.83 9.98 27.91
N ILE A 220 -12.54 9.66 27.78
CA ILE A 220 -12.03 8.63 26.86
C ILE A 220 -12.49 7.23 27.30
N SER A 221 -12.44 6.92 28.60
CA SER A 221 -12.95 5.64 29.12
C SER A 221 -14.46 5.50 28.90
N ARG A 222 -15.26 6.53 29.21
CA ARG A 222 -16.71 6.50 28.95
C ARG A 222 -17.05 6.43 27.46
N TYR A 223 -16.20 6.97 26.58
CA TYR A 223 -16.32 6.77 25.14
C TYR A 223 -16.12 5.29 24.78
N TRP A 224 -15.07 4.63 25.28
CA TRP A 224 -14.85 3.20 25.06
C TRP A 224 -16.04 2.36 25.55
N GLU A 225 -16.50 2.57 26.79
CA GLU A 225 -17.68 1.88 27.35
C GLU A 225 -18.93 2.07 26.47
N ALA A 226 -19.14 3.29 25.96
CA ALA A 226 -20.29 3.62 25.15
C ALA A 226 -20.28 2.97 23.76
N ILE A 227 -19.10 2.85 23.13
CA ILE A 227 -18.95 2.30 21.77
C ILE A 227 -18.81 0.77 21.81
N ALA A 228 -18.17 0.19 22.83
CA ALA A 228 -18.14 -1.25 23.06
C ALA A 228 -19.56 -1.82 23.25
N GLY A 229 -20.45 -1.10 23.94
CA GLY A 229 -21.86 -1.47 24.10
C GLY A 229 -22.74 -1.37 22.83
N THR A 230 -22.16 -1.24 21.64
CA THR A 230 -22.88 -1.15 20.35
C THR A 230 -22.69 -2.40 19.48
N ALA A 231 -23.52 -2.58 18.45
CA ALA A 231 -23.30 -3.61 17.44
C ALA A 231 -22.20 -3.18 16.44
N PHE A 232 -20.97 -2.99 16.92
CA PHE A 232 -19.83 -2.55 16.11
C PHE A 232 -19.23 -3.67 15.24
N LYS A 233 -19.30 -4.94 15.68
CA LYS A 233 -18.67 -6.09 14.98
C LYS A 233 -19.11 -6.21 13.50
N PRO A 234 -20.41 -6.15 13.14
CA PRO A 234 -20.83 -6.21 11.73
C PRO A 234 -20.32 -5.06 10.86
N TYR A 235 -20.07 -3.87 11.44
CA TYR A 235 -19.46 -2.75 10.71
C TYR A 235 -17.97 -3.01 10.44
N ILE A 236 -17.24 -3.57 11.42
CA ILE A 236 -15.84 -3.99 11.22
C ILE A 236 -15.76 -5.10 10.15
N GLU A 237 -16.61 -6.13 10.24
CA GLU A 237 -16.69 -7.23 9.27
C GLU A 237 -16.94 -6.74 7.85
N GLN A 238 -17.91 -5.83 7.66
CA GLN A 238 -18.15 -5.21 6.35
C GLN A 238 -16.94 -4.40 5.87
N THR A 239 -16.35 -3.53 6.70
CA THR A 239 -15.20 -2.71 6.27
C THR A 239 -13.95 -3.54 5.98
N LEU A 240 -13.72 -4.66 6.68
CA LEU A 240 -12.68 -5.63 6.36
C LEU A 240 -12.96 -6.35 5.02
N ARG A 241 -14.22 -6.73 4.76
CA ARG A 241 -14.62 -7.28 3.45
C ARG A 241 -14.40 -6.28 2.30
N TYR A 242 -14.59 -4.99 2.54
CA TYR A 242 -14.22 -3.93 1.59
C TYR A 242 -12.70 -3.79 1.43
N ARG A 243 -11.91 -3.79 2.52
CA ARG A 243 -10.44 -3.81 2.49
C ARG A 243 -9.93 -4.93 1.57
N ASP A 244 -10.42 -6.14 1.80
CA ASP A 244 -9.94 -7.34 1.10
C ASP A 244 -10.40 -7.36 -0.37
N THR A 245 -11.67 -7.04 -0.65
CA THR A 245 -12.19 -7.00 -2.03
C THR A 245 -11.56 -5.88 -2.87
N LEU A 246 -11.34 -4.72 -2.27
CA LEU A 246 -10.65 -3.60 -2.91
C LEU A 246 -9.12 -3.71 -2.85
N ARG A 247 -8.55 -4.77 -2.27
CA ARG A 247 -7.09 -4.97 -2.10
C ARG A 247 -6.38 -3.78 -1.46
N LEU A 248 -7.01 -3.15 -0.48
CA LEU A 248 -6.42 -2.07 0.30
C LEU A 248 -5.36 -2.64 1.26
N ASN A 249 -4.22 -1.96 1.39
CA ASN A 249 -3.32 -2.21 2.51
C ASN A 249 -3.80 -1.46 3.77
N ASP A 250 -3.06 -1.54 4.89
CA ASP A 250 -3.54 -1.01 6.17
C ASP A 250 -3.74 0.52 6.15
N TRP A 251 -2.95 1.24 5.35
CA TRP A 251 -3.18 2.67 5.09
C TRP A 251 -4.53 2.92 4.40
N GLY A 252 -4.89 2.10 3.41
CA GLY A 252 -6.20 2.18 2.77
C GLY A 252 -7.35 1.80 3.70
N TYR A 253 -7.16 0.79 4.56
CA TYR A 253 -8.15 0.45 5.59
C TYR A 253 -8.36 1.61 6.59
N LEU A 254 -7.26 2.24 7.01
CA LEU A 254 -7.27 3.40 7.89
C LEU A 254 -8.01 4.60 7.26
N LEU A 255 -7.79 4.87 5.98
CA LEU A 255 -8.53 5.87 5.21
C LEU A 255 -10.03 5.52 5.06
N LEU A 256 -10.39 4.24 4.93
CA LEU A 256 -11.79 3.80 4.81
C LEU A 256 -12.55 4.00 6.14
N LEU A 257 -11.91 3.69 7.27
CA LEU A 257 -12.46 3.93 8.61
C LEU A 257 -12.62 5.44 8.87
N ASP A 258 -11.59 6.25 8.59
CA ASP A 258 -11.63 7.70 8.81
C ASP A 258 -12.64 8.40 7.89
N LYS A 259 -12.77 7.96 6.63
CA LYS A 259 -13.80 8.45 5.71
C LYS A 259 -15.20 8.10 6.19
N SER A 260 -15.46 6.84 6.58
CA SER A 260 -16.78 6.46 7.10
C SER A 260 -17.11 7.09 8.46
N ALA A 261 -16.11 7.32 9.33
CA ALA A 261 -16.28 8.08 10.57
C ALA A 261 -16.83 9.50 10.31
N ALA A 262 -16.38 10.15 9.24
CA ALA A 262 -16.85 11.50 8.85
C ALA A 262 -18.35 11.54 8.46
N GLU A 263 -18.92 10.39 8.08
CA GLU A 263 -20.32 10.24 7.66
C GLU A 263 -21.21 9.60 8.75
N ILE A 264 -20.60 8.99 9.77
CA ILE A 264 -21.28 8.31 10.90
C ILE A 264 -21.46 9.25 12.10
N LEU A 265 -20.47 10.08 12.40
CA LEU A 265 -20.41 10.87 13.65
C LEU A 265 -21.35 12.09 13.61
N ASP A 266 -22.08 12.32 14.71
CA ASP A 266 -22.92 13.52 14.90
C ASP A 266 -22.07 14.81 14.94
N ASP A 267 -20.84 14.69 15.44
CA ASP A 267 -19.77 15.69 15.33
C ASP A 267 -18.51 15.02 14.74
N PRO A 268 -18.23 15.15 13.44
CA PRO A 268 -17.04 14.60 12.80
C PRO A 268 -15.78 15.47 13.05
N SER A 269 -15.64 16.04 14.25
CA SER A 269 -14.42 16.74 14.66
C SER A 269 -13.19 15.81 14.66
N PRO A 270 -11.96 16.33 14.47
CA PRO A 270 -10.75 15.51 14.42
C PRO A 270 -10.58 14.59 15.64
N ASN A 271 -10.97 15.05 16.83
CA ASN A 271 -10.93 14.27 18.06
C ASN A 271 -11.86 13.05 18.02
N ASN A 272 -13.10 13.21 17.55
CA ASN A 272 -14.05 12.11 17.44
C ASN A 272 -13.67 11.13 16.32
N ARG A 273 -13.15 11.62 15.20
CA ARG A 273 -12.63 10.77 14.11
C ARG A 273 -11.40 9.98 14.56
N ALA A 274 -10.48 10.60 15.33
CA ALA A 274 -9.34 9.93 15.94
C ALA A 274 -9.77 8.82 16.90
N LEU A 275 -10.74 9.08 17.79
CA LEU A 275 -11.29 8.10 18.74
C LEU A 275 -12.01 6.93 18.05
N PHE A 276 -12.85 7.23 17.05
CA PHE A 276 -13.56 6.21 16.28
C PHE A 276 -12.57 5.29 15.55
N THR A 277 -11.60 5.89 14.86
CA THR A 277 -10.53 5.16 14.14
C THR A 277 -9.64 4.37 15.10
N TRP A 278 -9.33 4.90 16.28
CA TRP A 278 -8.62 4.17 17.35
C TRP A 278 -9.41 2.94 17.80
N PHE A 279 -10.68 3.11 18.15
CA PHE A 279 -11.54 2.00 18.59
C PHE A 279 -11.64 0.92 17.50
N MET A 280 -12.04 1.30 16.28
CA MET A 280 -12.26 0.34 15.18
C MET A 280 -10.98 -0.41 14.80
N MET A 281 -9.82 0.26 14.73
CA MET A 281 -8.54 -0.40 14.47
C MET A 281 -8.11 -1.33 15.61
N THR A 282 -8.32 -0.93 16.87
CA THR A 282 -8.02 -1.78 18.03
C THR A 282 -8.88 -3.05 18.00
N LYS A 283 -10.18 -2.92 17.75
CA LYS A 283 -11.12 -4.05 17.68
C LYS A 283 -10.98 -4.88 16.39
N ALA A 284 -10.33 -4.36 15.35
CA ALA A 284 -9.90 -5.09 14.15
C ALA A 284 -8.52 -5.78 14.31
N GLY A 285 -7.89 -5.74 15.48
CA GLY A 285 -6.66 -6.48 15.79
C GLY A 285 -5.35 -5.72 15.57
N TYR A 286 -5.39 -4.41 15.34
CA TYR A 286 -4.21 -3.55 15.21
C TYR A 286 -3.77 -2.97 16.57
N ASP A 287 -2.48 -3.01 16.88
CA ASP A 287 -1.92 -2.44 18.12
C ASP A 287 -1.99 -0.91 18.08
N CYS A 288 -3.12 -0.37 18.49
CA CYS A 288 -3.44 1.03 18.39
C CYS A 288 -3.55 1.67 19.78
N LYS A 289 -3.08 2.90 19.93
CA LYS A 289 -3.24 3.69 21.14
C LYS A 289 -3.85 5.04 20.82
N VAL A 290 -4.46 5.63 21.83
CA VAL A 290 -4.85 7.03 21.82
C VAL A 290 -4.01 7.79 22.83
N GLY A 291 -3.64 9.01 22.50
CA GLY A 291 -3.09 9.99 23.42
C GLY A 291 -3.90 11.27 23.38
N PHE A 292 -3.82 12.06 24.45
CA PHE A 292 -4.45 13.38 24.50
C PHE A 292 -3.55 14.42 25.16
N ARG A 293 -3.81 15.69 24.83
CA ARG A 293 -3.14 16.85 25.40
C ARG A 293 -4.04 18.06 25.18
N ASP A 294 -4.29 18.82 26.23
CA ASP A 294 -5.22 19.96 26.20
C ASP A 294 -6.57 19.49 25.58
N ASP A 295 -7.17 20.23 24.65
CA ASP A 295 -8.38 19.78 23.91
C ASP A 295 -8.08 19.01 22.60
N THR A 296 -6.92 18.34 22.49
CA THR A 296 -6.51 17.57 21.30
C THR A 296 -6.34 16.08 21.61
N ILE A 297 -6.85 15.23 20.72
CA ILE A 297 -6.65 13.77 20.73
C ILE A 297 -5.81 13.36 19.51
N THR A 298 -4.96 12.35 19.68
CA THR A 298 -4.08 11.83 18.63
C THR A 298 -4.05 10.31 18.68
N THR A 299 -4.25 9.68 17.52
CA THR A 299 -4.18 8.22 17.36
C THR A 299 -2.74 7.82 17.00
N LEU A 300 -2.23 6.81 17.70
CA LEU A 300 -0.83 6.38 17.65
C LEU A 300 -0.74 4.92 17.21
N MET A 301 -0.01 4.65 16.14
CA MET A 301 0.09 3.30 15.55
C MET A 301 1.56 2.94 15.23
N PRO A 302 2.00 1.71 15.50
CA PRO A 302 3.29 1.21 15.07
C PRO A 302 3.21 0.72 13.62
N ALA A 303 4.28 0.90 12.86
CA ALA A 303 4.42 0.41 11.49
C ALA A 303 5.38 -0.79 11.43
N GLN A 304 5.33 -1.55 10.34
CA GLN A 304 6.35 -2.57 10.05
C GLN A 304 7.67 -1.98 9.50
N SER A 305 7.62 -0.79 8.91
CA SER A 305 8.75 -0.05 8.33
C SER A 305 9.02 1.29 9.06
N GLN A 306 10.16 1.93 8.80
CA GLN A 306 10.42 3.29 9.32
C GLN A 306 9.58 4.32 8.56
N LEU A 307 8.66 4.99 9.25
CA LEU A 307 7.96 6.17 8.73
C LEU A 307 8.81 7.42 8.99
N TYR A 308 9.04 8.23 7.96
CA TYR A 308 9.83 9.46 8.02
C TYR A 308 8.89 10.68 8.07
N GLY A 309 9.39 11.82 8.56
CA GLY A 309 8.62 13.06 8.70
C GLY A 309 7.57 13.07 9.84
N LEU A 310 7.09 11.91 10.29
CA LEU A 310 6.15 11.80 11.40
C LEU A 310 6.84 11.83 12.78
N PHE A 311 6.19 12.54 13.73
CA PHE A 311 6.47 12.43 15.16
C PHE A 311 6.04 11.05 15.69
N TYR A 312 6.77 10.54 16.68
CA TYR A 312 6.49 9.25 17.31
C TYR A 312 6.86 9.22 18.79
N PHE A 313 6.42 8.17 19.47
CA PHE A 313 6.68 7.92 20.89
C PHE A 313 7.19 6.49 21.06
N THR A 314 8.37 6.31 21.67
CA THR A 314 8.86 4.97 22.03
C THR A 314 8.21 4.47 23.32
N ILE A 315 7.27 3.54 23.19
CA ILE A 315 6.57 2.89 24.31
C ILE A 315 6.99 1.42 24.32
N LYS A 316 7.55 0.93 25.44
CA LYS A 316 8.10 -0.44 25.57
C LYS A 316 9.06 -0.83 24.41
N ASN A 317 9.96 0.08 24.04
CA ASN A 317 10.91 -0.07 22.92
C ASN A 317 10.27 -0.23 21.52
N LYS A 318 8.96 0.03 21.38
CA LYS A 318 8.23 0.03 20.10
C LYS A 318 7.87 1.48 19.74
N LYS A 319 8.13 1.91 18.50
CA LYS A 319 7.75 3.24 18.01
C LYS A 319 6.26 3.27 17.67
N TYR A 320 5.51 4.18 18.27
CA TYR A 320 4.13 4.49 17.90
C TYR A 320 4.10 5.86 17.21
N TYR A 321 3.77 5.90 15.92
CA TYR A 321 3.74 7.10 15.10
C TYR A 321 2.38 7.79 15.21
N SER A 322 2.38 9.12 15.21
CA SER A 322 1.16 9.92 14.99
C SER A 322 0.81 9.92 13.51
N VAL A 323 -0.02 8.98 13.08
CA VAL A 323 -0.41 8.82 11.67
C VAL A 323 -1.49 9.84 11.30
N ASN A 324 -1.07 10.96 10.70
CA ASN A 324 -1.98 11.96 10.16
C ASN A 324 -2.63 11.49 8.85
N LEU A 325 -3.94 11.69 8.71
CA LEU A 325 -4.76 11.33 7.53
C LEU A 325 -5.06 12.55 6.64
N GLY A 326 -4.36 13.64 6.87
CA GLY A 326 -4.39 14.88 6.10
C GLY A 326 -2.99 15.50 6.01
N PRO A 327 -2.88 16.83 5.77
CA PRO A 327 -1.61 17.53 5.84
C PRO A 327 -0.88 17.26 7.16
N GLN A 328 0.46 17.13 7.12
CA GLN A 328 1.24 16.91 8.34
C GLN A 328 1.19 18.18 9.22
N GLY A 329 0.70 18.03 10.45
CA GLY A 329 0.54 19.12 11.41
C GLY A 329 1.78 19.43 12.24
N ASP A 330 1.64 20.43 13.10
CA ASP A 330 2.68 20.96 13.99
C ASP A 330 3.22 19.96 15.02
N LYS A 331 4.29 20.38 15.71
CA LYS A 331 4.96 19.61 16.76
C LYS A 331 4.03 19.31 17.95
N ILE A 332 3.66 18.03 18.06
CA ILE A 332 2.79 17.47 19.10
C ILE A 332 3.33 17.74 20.52
N GLY A 333 4.64 17.51 20.72
CA GLY A 333 5.29 17.71 22.01
C GLY A 333 4.88 16.65 23.03
N LYS A 334 4.37 17.07 24.18
CA LYS A 334 3.95 16.17 25.25
C LYS A 334 2.52 15.69 25.07
N ILE A 335 2.24 14.42 25.37
CA ILE A 335 0.90 13.86 25.47
C ILE A 335 0.78 12.94 26.68
N TYR A 336 -0.45 12.73 27.15
CA TYR A 336 -0.80 11.62 28.04
C TYR A 336 -1.21 10.43 27.17
N THR A 337 -0.58 9.26 27.38
CA THR A 337 -0.97 7.97 26.79
C THR A 337 -0.56 6.82 27.72
N TYR A 338 -0.64 5.57 27.29
CA TYR A 338 -0.58 4.40 28.19
C TYR A 338 0.29 3.25 27.66
N ARG A 339 0.80 2.41 28.58
CA ARG A 339 1.76 1.33 28.26
C ARG A 339 1.13 -0.02 27.88
N ALA A 340 -0.16 -0.25 28.11
CA ALA A 340 -0.80 -1.50 27.70
C ALA A 340 -1.16 -1.51 26.20
N SER A 341 -1.44 -2.70 25.67
CA SER A 341 -2.17 -2.91 24.42
C SER A 341 -3.41 -3.72 24.75
N TYR A 342 -4.47 -3.55 23.96
CA TYR A 342 -5.70 -4.33 24.14
C TYR A 342 -5.46 -5.81 23.78
N PRO A 343 -6.04 -6.80 24.48
CA PRO A 343 -5.82 -8.22 24.19
C PRO A 343 -6.20 -8.59 22.75
N GLY A 344 -5.26 -9.20 22.02
CA GLY A 344 -5.42 -9.54 20.59
C GLY A 344 -5.19 -8.38 19.61
N ALA A 345 -4.98 -7.16 20.09
CA ALA A 345 -4.63 -6.00 19.26
C ALA A 345 -3.10 -5.88 19.13
N GLU A 346 -2.51 -6.68 18.24
CA GLU A 346 -1.05 -6.84 18.12
C GLU A 346 -0.46 -6.36 16.77
N THR A 347 -1.29 -6.21 15.74
CA THR A 347 -0.84 -5.97 14.36
C THR A 347 -0.25 -4.57 14.16
N ASN A 348 0.96 -4.47 13.61
CA ASN A 348 1.53 -3.21 13.12
C ASN A 348 1.01 -2.90 11.70
N LEU A 349 0.83 -1.62 11.37
CA LEU A 349 0.49 -1.19 10.02
C LEU A 349 1.54 -1.65 8.99
N ASP A 350 1.10 -2.32 7.95
CA ASP A 350 1.87 -2.57 6.73
C ASP A 350 1.62 -1.48 5.67
N PHE A 351 2.71 -0.89 5.19
CA PHE A 351 2.72 0.09 4.11
C PHE A 351 3.24 -0.50 2.79
N ALA A 352 3.50 -1.81 2.72
CA ALA A 352 3.75 -2.47 1.45
C ALA A 352 2.53 -2.39 0.53
N LEU A 353 2.76 -2.43 -0.79
CA LEU A 353 1.74 -2.59 -1.83
C LEU A 353 1.98 -3.88 -2.63
N PRO A 354 1.85 -5.07 -2.01
CA PRO A 354 1.96 -6.35 -2.72
C PRO A 354 0.85 -6.54 -3.77
N SER A 355 -0.20 -5.72 -3.69
CA SER A 355 -1.17 -5.44 -4.75
C SER A 355 -1.57 -3.97 -4.67
N TYR A 356 -1.86 -3.35 -5.81
CA TYR A 356 -2.36 -1.99 -5.88
C TYR A 356 -3.90 -1.95 -5.63
N PRO A 357 -4.44 -0.93 -4.94
CA PRO A 357 -5.85 -0.88 -4.58
C PRO A 357 -6.77 -0.84 -5.82
N SER A 358 -7.82 -1.65 -5.80
CA SER A 358 -8.82 -1.85 -6.86
C SER A 358 -9.88 -0.73 -6.88
N LEU A 359 -9.44 0.52 -6.87
CA LEU A 359 -10.33 1.69 -6.93
C LEU A 359 -10.94 1.83 -8.33
N LYS A 360 -12.14 2.40 -8.42
CA LYS A 360 -12.83 2.67 -9.69
C LYS A 360 -11.91 3.40 -10.67
N ASN A 361 -11.86 2.93 -11.91
CA ASN A 361 -11.05 3.56 -12.96
C ASN A 361 -11.68 4.88 -13.43
N ASP A 362 -10.99 5.99 -13.19
CA ASP A 362 -11.16 7.27 -13.88
C ASP A 362 -9.87 7.57 -14.69
N PRO A 363 -9.73 6.96 -15.89
CA PRO A 363 -8.45 6.94 -16.60
C PRO A 363 -8.10 8.30 -17.24
N ALA A 364 -6.83 8.66 -17.18
CA ALA A 364 -6.23 9.73 -17.97
C ALA A 364 -4.97 9.23 -18.68
N ILE A 365 -4.54 9.97 -19.71
CA ILE A 365 -3.39 9.62 -20.56
C ILE A 365 -2.31 10.68 -20.41
N ARG A 366 -1.14 10.28 -19.92
CA ARG A 366 0.10 11.07 -20.02
C ARG A 366 0.74 10.79 -21.37
N LYS A 367 0.98 11.84 -22.17
CA LYS A 367 1.92 11.79 -23.29
C LYS A 367 3.32 12.09 -22.77
N LEU A 368 4.29 11.29 -23.17
CA LEU A 368 5.71 11.42 -22.84
C LEU A 368 6.51 11.34 -24.14
N SER A 369 7.51 12.19 -24.35
CA SER A 369 8.40 12.12 -25.52
C SER A 369 9.86 12.13 -25.08
N PHE A 370 10.73 11.43 -25.82
CA PHE A 370 12.17 11.43 -25.58
C PHE A 370 12.95 11.17 -26.87
N ASP A 371 14.14 11.76 -26.98
CA ASP A 371 15.10 11.44 -28.04
C ASP A 371 16.07 10.35 -27.60
N TYR A 372 16.32 9.37 -28.47
CA TYR A 372 17.38 8.40 -28.32
C TYR A 372 18.04 8.14 -29.68
N GLN A 373 19.38 8.20 -29.74
CA GLN A 373 20.19 7.97 -30.95
C GLN A 373 19.74 8.80 -32.18
N GLY A 374 19.26 10.03 -31.96
CA GLY A 374 18.81 10.93 -33.04
C GLY A 374 17.40 10.65 -33.58
N LYS A 375 16.60 9.83 -32.87
CA LYS A 375 15.19 9.59 -33.16
C LYS A 375 14.32 9.98 -31.97
N GLU A 376 13.26 10.76 -32.23
CA GLU A 376 12.19 11.01 -31.28
C GLU A 376 11.30 9.76 -31.12
N TYR A 377 10.94 9.46 -29.88
CA TYR A 377 9.96 8.47 -29.48
C TYR A 377 8.86 9.16 -28.66
N SER A 378 7.61 8.74 -28.82
CA SER A 378 6.48 9.23 -28.02
C SER A 378 5.66 8.06 -27.48
N ILE A 379 5.34 8.12 -26.19
CA ILE A 379 4.74 7.07 -25.37
C ILE A 379 3.43 7.59 -24.77
N LYS A 380 2.39 6.75 -24.75
CA LYS A 380 1.11 7.04 -24.08
C LYS A 380 0.95 6.13 -22.86
N ALA A 381 1.11 6.68 -21.68
CA ALA A 381 0.91 5.97 -20.43
C ALA A 381 -0.45 6.34 -19.83
N ASN A 382 -1.27 5.34 -19.54
CA ASN A 382 -2.56 5.53 -18.88
C ASN A 382 -2.39 5.39 -17.37
N TYR A 383 -3.06 6.24 -16.59
CA TYR A 383 -3.08 6.18 -15.12
C TYR A 383 -4.50 6.44 -14.61
N ASN A 384 -4.81 5.96 -13.40
CA ASN A 384 -6.11 6.17 -12.76
C ASN A 384 -6.08 7.42 -11.86
N LYS A 385 -6.87 8.45 -12.18
CA LYS A 385 -6.95 9.68 -11.38
C LYS A 385 -7.48 9.42 -9.96
N ASN A 386 -8.30 8.40 -9.75
CA ASN A 386 -8.83 8.05 -8.43
C ASN A 386 -7.75 7.44 -7.51
N SER A 387 -6.65 6.89 -8.05
CA SER A 387 -5.54 6.41 -7.23
C SER A 387 -4.77 7.56 -6.57
N ILE A 388 -4.65 8.72 -7.21
CA ILE A 388 -3.74 9.77 -6.76
C ILE A 388 -4.10 10.32 -5.35
N PRO A 389 -5.38 10.61 -5.02
CA PRO A 389 -5.73 11.08 -3.68
C PRO A 389 -5.49 10.06 -2.56
N TYR A 390 -5.46 8.75 -2.85
CA TYR A 390 -5.10 7.71 -1.89
C TYR A 390 -3.63 7.83 -1.43
N PHE A 391 -2.75 8.32 -2.31
CA PHE A 391 -1.31 8.52 -2.04
C PHE A 391 -0.93 9.96 -1.66
N GLN A 392 -1.88 10.90 -1.68
CA GLN A 392 -1.65 12.32 -1.37
C GLN A 392 -1.01 12.55 0.01
N TYR A 393 -1.48 11.83 1.03
CA TYR A 393 -0.99 11.90 2.41
C TYR A 393 -0.25 10.62 2.86
N TYR A 394 0.15 9.76 1.91
CA TYR A 394 0.89 8.53 2.23
C TYR A 394 2.11 8.85 3.11
N PRO A 395 2.26 8.21 4.29
CA PRO A 395 3.41 8.44 5.16
C PRO A 395 4.71 8.10 4.46
N GLN A 396 5.64 9.07 4.44
CA GLN A 396 6.92 8.92 3.76
C GLN A 396 7.67 7.70 4.30
N ASN A 397 8.00 6.77 3.41
CA ASN A 397 8.48 5.44 3.78
C ASN A 397 9.92 5.19 3.34
N GLU A 398 10.45 4.00 3.63
CA GLU A 398 11.70 3.53 3.04
C GLU A 398 11.52 3.32 1.52
N VAL A 399 12.48 3.77 0.71
CA VAL A 399 12.37 3.75 -0.78
C VAL A 399 12.09 2.36 -1.37
N GLY A 400 12.51 1.28 -0.69
CA GLY A 400 12.17 -0.09 -1.07
C GLY A 400 10.65 -0.37 -1.13
N VAL A 401 9.86 0.24 -0.23
CA VAL A 401 8.39 0.10 -0.21
C VAL A 401 7.74 0.63 -1.50
N TYR A 402 8.33 1.67 -2.10
CA TYR A 402 7.87 2.25 -3.37
C TYR A 402 8.37 1.47 -4.58
N ALA A 403 9.60 0.94 -4.51
CA ALA A 403 10.18 0.12 -5.57
C ALA A 403 9.54 -1.27 -5.66
N ASP A 404 9.21 -1.91 -4.54
CA ASP A 404 8.58 -3.25 -4.52
C ASP A 404 7.05 -3.21 -4.65
N ALA A 405 6.46 -2.02 -4.73
CA ALA A 405 5.05 -1.83 -4.98
C ALA A 405 4.63 -2.41 -6.35
N GLN A 406 3.55 -3.19 -6.36
CA GLN A 406 2.87 -3.51 -7.62
C GLN A 406 2.26 -2.26 -8.24
N VAL A 407 2.44 -2.11 -9.55
CA VAL A 407 1.88 -1.03 -10.36
C VAL A 407 0.50 -1.45 -10.90
N PRO A 408 -0.51 -0.55 -10.99
CA PRO A 408 -1.84 -0.91 -11.45
C PRO A 408 -1.86 -1.37 -12.91
N ASP A 409 -2.79 -2.26 -13.22
CA ASP A 409 -2.84 -2.95 -14.51
C ASP A 409 -3.17 -2.01 -15.70
N LEU A 410 -3.77 -0.84 -15.43
CA LEU A 410 -3.96 0.24 -16.40
C LEU A 410 -2.63 0.86 -16.87
N VAL A 411 -1.67 1.03 -15.96
CA VAL A 411 -0.31 1.48 -16.28
C VAL A 411 0.47 0.35 -16.94
N LYS A 412 0.39 -0.89 -16.43
CA LYS A 412 1.02 -2.07 -17.06
C LYS A 412 0.59 -2.21 -18.52
N GLY A 413 -0.72 -2.19 -18.79
CA GLY A 413 -1.32 -2.37 -20.11
C GLY A 413 -1.13 -1.21 -21.10
N SER A 414 -0.44 -0.13 -20.72
CA SER A 414 -0.17 1.02 -21.57
C SER A 414 1.32 1.35 -21.64
N LEU A 415 1.95 1.70 -20.52
CA LEU A 415 3.36 2.08 -20.44
C LEU A 415 4.29 0.93 -20.89
N LEU A 416 4.07 -0.29 -20.38
CA LEU A 416 4.89 -1.44 -20.77
C LEU A 416 4.57 -1.89 -22.21
N ALA A 417 3.33 -1.70 -22.66
CA ALA A 417 2.89 -2.07 -24.00
C ALA A 417 3.48 -1.17 -25.10
N GLU A 418 3.60 0.14 -24.86
CA GLU A 418 4.26 1.10 -25.77
C GLU A 418 5.79 0.95 -25.73
N LEU A 419 6.40 0.65 -24.57
CA LEU A 419 7.86 0.52 -24.43
C LEU A 419 8.42 -0.81 -24.96
N LYS A 420 7.73 -1.94 -24.75
CA LYS A 420 8.26 -3.29 -25.07
C LYS A 420 8.70 -3.48 -26.54
N PRO A 421 7.95 -3.01 -27.57
CA PRO A 421 8.39 -3.12 -28.97
C PRO A 421 9.66 -2.31 -29.29
N LEU A 422 10.05 -1.34 -28.45
CA LEU A 422 11.23 -0.50 -28.69
C LEU A 422 12.55 -1.18 -28.30
N ILE A 423 12.47 -2.26 -27.50
CA ILE A 423 13.60 -2.92 -26.83
C ILE A 423 13.72 -4.41 -27.14
N GLN A 424 12.64 -5.08 -27.56
CA GLN A 424 12.59 -6.55 -27.67
C GLN A 424 13.65 -7.17 -28.60
N ASP A 425 14.07 -6.43 -29.64
CA ASP A 425 15.00 -6.87 -30.69
C ASP A 425 16.42 -6.26 -30.52
N ARG A 426 16.71 -5.63 -29.37
CA ARG A 426 18.00 -4.95 -29.10
C ARG A 426 18.95 -5.79 -28.22
N PRO A 427 20.28 -5.55 -28.31
CA PRO A 427 21.23 -5.99 -27.30
C PRO A 427 20.83 -5.52 -25.89
N GLU A 428 21.11 -6.33 -24.87
CA GLU A 428 20.62 -6.12 -23.51
C GLU A 428 21.04 -4.75 -22.93
N ALA A 429 22.32 -4.38 -23.08
CA ALA A 429 22.84 -3.08 -22.67
C ALA A 429 22.16 -1.89 -23.39
N GLU A 430 21.83 -2.06 -24.68
CA GLU A 430 21.19 -1.03 -25.49
C GLU A 430 19.69 -0.88 -25.14
N ALA A 431 19.02 -1.98 -24.79
CA ALA A 431 17.68 -1.98 -24.23
C ALA A 431 17.61 -1.28 -22.87
N VAL A 432 18.59 -1.55 -21.98
CA VAL A 432 18.75 -0.84 -20.70
C VAL A 432 19.00 0.66 -20.94
N ASN A 433 19.89 1.04 -21.85
CA ASN A 433 20.14 2.45 -22.19
C ASN A 433 18.91 3.19 -22.76
N LEU A 434 18.05 2.51 -23.52
CA LEU A 434 16.80 3.10 -24.01
C LEU A 434 15.80 3.38 -22.87
N LEU A 435 15.62 2.43 -21.95
CA LEU A 435 14.78 2.63 -20.75
C LEU A 435 15.36 3.69 -19.80
N LEU A 436 16.69 3.74 -19.69
CA LEU A 436 17.41 4.74 -18.92
C LEU A 436 17.21 6.14 -19.53
N ARG A 437 17.28 6.24 -20.86
CA ARG A 437 16.99 7.49 -21.59
C ARG A 437 15.57 7.97 -21.37
N PHE A 438 14.58 7.08 -21.50
CA PHE A 438 13.18 7.40 -21.24
C PHE A 438 12.98 7.98 -19.84
N THR A 439 13.57 7.36 -18.81
CA THR A 439 13.46 7.88 -17.42
C THR A 439 14.26 9.15 -17.17
N GLN A 440 15.39 9.36 -17.86
CA GLN A 440 16.16 10.61 -17.80
C GLN A 440 15.40 11.79 -18.43
N THR A 441 14.88 11.66 -19.65
CA THR A 441 14.49 12.83 -20.47
C THR A 441 13.00 12.94 -20.80
N ALA A 442 12.17 11.91 -20.56
CA ALA A 442 10.73 12.00 -20.81
C ALA A 442 9.95 12.73 -19.69
N PHE A 443 10.60 12.99 -18.56
CA PHE A 443 10.04 13.64 -17.37
C PHE A 443 10.86 14.88 -17.01
N ASN A 444 10.16 15.96 -16.63
CA ASN A 444 10.82 17.16 -16.10
C ASN A 444 11.38 16.89 -14.69
N TYR A 445 12.37 17.68 -14.28
CA TYR A 445 12.97 17.62 -12.95
C TYR A 445 12.58 18.85 -12.13
N GLN A 446 12.29 18.63 -10.85
CA GLN A 446 12.07 19.62 -9.79
C GLN A 446 12.24 18.89 -8.44
N THR A 447 12.60 19.58 -7.36
CA THR A 447 12.70 18.94 -6.04
C THR A 447 11.33 18.77 -5.39
N ASP A 448 11.20 17.79 -4.49
CA ASP A 448 10.03 17.59 -3.63
C ASP A 448 9.68 18.82 -2.77
N ASP A 449 10.68 19.55 -2.25
CA ASP A 449 10.45 20.77 -1.46
C ASP A 449 9.83 21.89 -2.32
N ASP A 450 10.18 21.99 -3.60
CA ASP A 450 9.56 22.95 -4.52
C ASP A 450 8.17 22.49 -5.01
N GLN A 451 7.97 21.20 -5.28
CA GLN A 451 6.73 20.65 -5.86
C GLN A 451 5.64 20.39 -4.80
N PHE A 452 6.02 19.95 -3.59
CA PHE A 452 5.10 19.51 -2.53
C PHE A 452 5.30 20.23 -1.19
N HIS A 453 6.40 20.98 -1.02
CA HIS A 453 6.81 21.59 0.26
C HIS A 453 7.03 20.58 1.39
N ARG A 454 7.35 19.33 0.98
CA ARG A 454 7.77 18.20 1.82
C ARG A 454 8.35 17.11 0.94
N GLU A 455 9.23 16.27 1.50
CA GLU A 455 9.57 14.97 0.90
C GLU A 455 8.29 14.14 0.65
N LYS A 456 8.13 13.62 -0.56
CA LYS A 456 7.07 12.71 -1.02
C LYS A 456 7.57 11.92 -2.24
N PHE A 457 8.22 10.79 -2.00
CA PHE A 457 8.52 9.82 -3.06
C PHE A 457 7.23 9.40 -3.76
N LEU A 458 7.29 9.22 -5.08
CA LEU A 458 6.17 8.85 -5.93
C LEU A 458 6.17 7.35 -6.25
N PHE A 459 5.01 6.71 -6.15
CA PHE A 459 4.81 5.40 -6.79
C PHE A 459 4.80 5.54 -8.32
N PRO A 460 5.14 4.51 -9.12
CA PRO A 460 5.28 4.63 -10.58
C PRO A 460 4.06 5.17 -11.35
N GLU A 461 2.84 5.11 -10.79
CA GLU A 461 1.65 5.76 -11.37
C GLU A 461 1.62 7.26 -11.07
N GLU A 462 2.02 7.68 -9.88
CA GLU A 462 2.10 9.09 -9.49
C GLU A 462 3.14 9.84 -10.34
N THR A 463 4.27 9.20 -10.66
CA THR A 463 5.28 9.74 -11.60
C THR A 463 4.71 10.03 -13.00
N LEU A 464 3.61 9.37 -13.41
CA LEU A 464 2.93 9.65 -14.68
C LEU A 464 1.92 10.80 -14.56
N PHE A 465 1.33 10.98 -13.38
CA PHE A 465 0.40 12.08 -13.09
C PHE A 465 1.12 13.41 -12.88
N TYR A 466 2.08 13.46 -11.97
CA TYR A 466 2.73 14.71 -11.55
C TYR A 466 3.60 15.34 -12.65
N PRO A 467 3.75 16.67 -12.68
CA PRO A 467 4.45 17.36 -13.76
C PRO A 467 5.97 17.12 -13.75
N TYR A 468 6.57 16.95 -12.57
CA TYR A 468 8.01 16.73 -12.35
C TYR A 468 8.29 15.46 -11.54
N SER A 469 9.55 15.04 -11.52
CA SER A 469 10.04 13.87 -10.77
C SER A 469 11.53 13.97 -10.47
N ASP A 470 11.98 13.50 -9.31
CA ASP A 470 13.38 13.57 -8.86
C ASP A 470 14.08 12.18 -8.78
N CYS A 471 15.22 12.09 -8.09
CA CYS A 471 16.09 10.91 -8.18
C CYS A 471 15.53 9.65 -7.51
N GLU A 472 14.67 9.79 -6.50
CA GLU A 472 13.91 8.67 -5.94
C GLU A 472 12.90 8.15 -6.96
N ASP A 473 12.02 9.01 -7.47
CA ASP A 473 10.96 8.67 -8.43
C ASP A 473 11.51 7.99 -9.69
N ARG A 474 12.58 8.57 -10.24
CA ARG A 474 13.25 8.09 -11.46
C ARG A 474 13.88 6.73 -11.22
N SER A 475 14.46 6.50 -10.05
CA SER A 475 15.05 5.21 -9.67
C SER A 475 13.99 4.13 -9.39
N ILE A 476 12.88 4.50 -8.73
CA ILE A 476 11.70 3.65 -8.54
C ILE A 476 11.14 3.24 -9.92
N LEU A 477 10.83 4.20 -10.80
CA LEU A 477 10.29 3.94 -12.13
C LEU A 477 11.25 3.13 -13.02
N PHE A 478 12.54 3.46 -13.04
CA PHE A 478 13.54 2.72 -13.83
C PHE A 478 13.70 1.26 -13.35
N SER A 479 13.79 1.04 -12.03
CA SER A 479 13.90 -0.31 -11.46
C SER A 479 12.64 -1.17 -11.71
N TYR A 480 11.46 -0.54 -11.73
CA TYR A 480 10.21 -1.17 -12.15
C TYR A 480 10.25 -1.57 -13.63
N LEU A 481 10.63 -0.65 -14.53
CA LEU A 481 10.69 -0.89 -15.98
C LEU A 481 11.68 -2.01 -16.32
N VAL A 482 12.90 -1.98 -15.78
CA VAL A 482 13.93 -2.99 -16.07
C VAL A 482 13.52 -4.38 -15.59
N ARG A 483 13.00 -4.51 -14.35
CA ARG A 483 12.51 -5.81 -13.84
C ARG A 483 11.34 -6.35 -14.67
N ASN A 484 10.37 -5.51 -15.03
CA ASN A 484 9.15 -5.96 -15.72
C ASN A 484 9.27 -6.13 -17.24
N LEU A 485 10.23 -5.46 -17.90
CA LEU A 485 10.44 -5.55 -19.35
C LEU A 485 11.59 -6.48 -19.76
N LEU A 486 12.67 -6.52 -18.99
CA LEU A 486 13.91 -7.23 -19.34
C LEU A 486 14.18 -8.45 -18.42
N GLY A 487 13.50 -8.55 -17.28
CA GLY A 487 13.69 -9.63 -16.31
C GLY A 487 15.07 -9.64 -15.67
N LEU A 488 15.67 -8.45 -15.48
CA LEU A 488 17.00 -8.27 -14.89
C LEU A 488 16.88 -7.81 -13.43
N ASP A 489 17.70 -8.38 -12.54
CA ASP A 489 17.81 -7.93 -11.15
C ASP A 489 18.35 -6.50 -11.10
N VAL A 490 17.72 -5.66 -10.28
CA VAL A 490 18.12 -4.26 -10.03
C VAL A 490 18.33 -4.07 -8.53
N VAL A 491 19.31 -3.26 -8.15
CA VAL A 491 19.45 -2.74 -6.79
C VAL A 491 19.35 -1.22 -6.80
N LEU A 492 18.82 -0.63 -5.74
CA LEU A 492 18.92 0.82 -5.51
C LEU A 492 20.21 1.13 -4.74
N LEU A 493 20.81 2.25 -5.08
CA LEU A 493 22.03 2.77 -4.48
C LEU A 493 21.68 4.05 -3.72
N ASN A 494 21.56 3.94 -2.40
CA ASN A 494 21.30 5.07 -1.53
C ASN A 494 22.61 5.75 -1.12
N TYR A 495 22.90 6.87 -1.79
CA TYR A 495 24.00 7.79 -1.48
C TYR A 495 23.48 8.94 -0.60
N PRO A 496 24.35 9.72 0.06
CA PRO A 496 23.95 10.91 0.81
C PRO A 496 23.18 11.93 -0.05
N ASN A 497 21.87 12.03 0.17
CA ASN A 497 20.91 12.88 -0.55
C ASN A 497 20.80 12.57 -2.06
N HIS A 498 21.02 11.32 -2.49
CA HIS A 498 20.78 10.90 -3.88
C HIS A 498 20.49 9.39 -3.98
N ILE A 499 19.45 8.99 -4.73
CA ILE A 499 19.21 7.60 -5.11
C ILE A 499 19.56 7.39 -6.59
N ALA A 500 20.34 6.35 -6.86
CA ALA A 500 20.58 5.81 -8.20
C ALA A 500 20.25 4.31 -8.24
N THR A 501 20.54 3.63 -9.35
CA THR A 501 20.37 2.17 -9.47
C THR A 501 21.63 1.48 -9.98
N ALA A 502 21.66 0.16 -9.89
CA ALA A 502 22.57 -0.66 -10.68
C ALA A 502 21.85 -1.95 -11.15
N VAL A 503 22.15 -2.40 -12.37
CA VAL A 503 21.48 -3.52 -13.04
C VAL A 503 22.46 -4.68 -13.20
N ARG A 504 22.05 -5.91 -12.84
CA ARG A 504 22.83 -7.10 -13.19
C ARG A 504 22.44 -7.57 -14.59
N LEU A 505 23.35 -7.33 -15.54
CA LEU A 505 23.29 -7.90 -16.88
C LEU A 505 23.67 -9.39 -16.88
N LYS A 506 23.31 -10.09 -17.95
CA LYS A 506 23.69 -11.49 -18.20
C LYS A 506 25.14 -11.61 -18.66
N GLU A 507 25.65 -10.60 -19.36
CA GLU A 507 27.03 -10.50 -19.82
C GLU A 507 27.75 -9.33 -19.13
N ASN A 508 29.07 -9.43 -18.95
CA ASN A 508 29.85 -8.34 -18.34
C ASN A 508 29.89 -7.14 -19.29
N HIS A 509 29.53 -5.97 -18.79
CA HIS A 509 29.65 -4.68 -19.48
C HIS A 509 30.70 -3.81 -18.79
N ASP A 510 31.46 -3.04 -19.58
CA ASP A 510 32.46 -2.12 -19.07
C ASP A 510 31.85 -0.92 -18.33
N GLY A 511 32.69 -0.10 -17.70
CA GLY A 511 32.27 1.02 -16.87
C GLY A 511 31.97 0.62 -15.43
N ASP A 512 31.40 1.57 -14.70
CA ASP A 512 31.35 1.59 -13.24
C ASP A 512 30.41 0.52 -12.67
N GLN A 513 30.92 -0.24 -11.70
CA GLN A 513 30.26 -1.42 -11.14
C GLN A 513 30.23 -1.41 -9.60
N ILE A 514 29.18 -2.03 -9.06
CA ILE A 514 29.08 -2.41 -7.66
C ILE A 514 28.89 -3.93 -7.55
N ILE A 515 29.71 -4.58 -6.74
CA ILE A 515 29.66 -6.02 -6.49
C ILE A 515 28.81 -6.24 -5.24
N VAL A 516 27.59 -6.74 -5.41
CA VAL A 516 26.66 -7.03 -4.31
C VAL A 516 26.65 -8.53 -4.07
N ASN A 517 27.10 -8.97 -2.89
CA ASN A 517 27.16 -10.38 -2.49
C ASN A 517 27.86 -11.28 -3.54
N GLY A 518 28.97 -10.78 -4.09
CA GLY A 518 29.76 -11.47 -5.12
C GLY A 518 29.22 -11.38 -6.55
N LYS A 519 28.04 -10.78 -6.78
CA LYS A 519 27.47 -10.57 -8.12
C LYS A 519 27.75 -9.14 -8.61
N PRO A 520 28.22 -8.92 -9.85
CA PRO A 520 28.37 -7.58 -10.41
C PRO A 520 27.01 -6.99 -10.79
N TYR A 521 26.83 -5.70 -10.49
CA TYR A 521 25.75 -4.84 -11.00
C TYR A 521 26.42 -3.60 -11.61
N THR A 522 26.07 -3.25 -12.85
CA THR A 522 26.62 -2.07 -13.53
C THR A 522 25.74 -0.86 -13.23
N ILE A 523 26.36 0.29 -12.93
CA ILE A 523 25.65 1.47 -12.43
C ILE A 523 24.78 2.11 -13.52
N CYS A 524 23.54 2.44 -13.18
CA CYS A 524 22.56 3.11 -14.03
C CYS A 524 21.90 4.25 -13.25
N ASP A 525 22.18 5.49 -13.65
CA ASP A 525 21.64 6.67 -12.97
C ASP A 525 20.57 7.35 -13.84
N PRO A 526 19.27 7.23 -13.48
CA PRO A 526 18.17 7.80 -14.27
C PRO A 526 17.98 9.32 -14.04
N THR A 527 18.84 9.94 -13.23
CA THR A 527 18.86 11.39 -12.98
C THR A 527 20.16 12.03 -13.48
N TYR A 528 21.21 11.25 -13.76
CA TYR A 528 22.37 11.74 -14.49
C TYR A 528 22.04 11.87 -15.99
N ILE A 529 21.48 13.01 -16.40
CA ILE A 529 21.04 13.23 -17.78
C ILE A 529 22.20 13.00 -18.75
N ASN A 530 21.93 12.37 -19.89
CA ASN A 530 22.91 11.96 -20.89
C ASN A 530 23.81 10.78 -20.50
N ALA A 531 23.81 10.30 -19.25
CA ALA A 531 24.55 9.11 -18.87
C ALA A 531 23.99 7.83 -19.52
N GLU A 532 24.89 6.89 -19.78
CA GLU A 532 24.57 5.52 -20.16
C GLU A 532 24.97 4.56 -19.02
N LEU A 533 24.48 3.32 -19.09
CA LEU A 533 24.97 2.17 -18.34
C LEU A 533 26.50 2.20 -18.16
N GLY A 534 26.96 2.13 -16.91
CA GLY A 534 28.37 2.16 -16.55
C GLY A 534 28.94 3.56 -16.28
N HIS A 535 28.12 4.61 -16.24
CA HIS A 535 28.53 5.95 -15.84
C HIS A 535 27.96 6.33 -14.45
N ALA A 536 28.78 6.24 -13.40
CA ALA A 536 28.48 6.84 -12.11
C ALA A 536 28.77 8.36 -12.14
N MET A 537 27.95 9.15 -11.44
CA MET A 537 28.23 10.59 -11.29
C MET A 537 29.60 10.80 -10.60
N PRO A 538 30.45 11.76 -11.04
CA PRO A 538 31.81 11.92 -10.54
C PRO A 538 31.95 11.99 -9.01
N GLN A 539 31.04 12.73 -8.34
CA GLN A 539 31.06 12.91 -6.88
C GLN A 539 30.67 11.66 -6.08
N PHE A 540 30.11 10.62 -6.73
CA PHE A 540 29.72 9.37 -6.09
C PHE A 540 30.67 8.20 -6.41
N ARG A 541 31.66 8.39 -7.30
CA ARG A 541 32.61 7.32 -7.72
C ARG A 541 33.38 6.66 -6.57
N GLU A 542 33.66 7.41 -5.51
CA GLU A 542 34.42 6.93 -4.35
C GLU A 542 33.55 6.75 -3.09
N VAL A 543 32.23 6.95 -3.22
CA VAL A 543 31.27 6.83 -2.11
C VAL A 543 30.65 5.44 -2.14
N THR A 544 30.69 4.69 -1.03
CA THR A 544 29.97 3.42 -0.93
C THR A 544 28.51 3.67 -0.53
N PRO A 545 27.51 3.34 -1.36
CA PRO A 545 26.09 3.54 -1.05
C PRO A 545 25.56 2.47 -0.07
N LYS A 546 24.47 2.78 0.65
CA LYS A 546 23.61 1.73 1.22
C LYS A 546 22.88 1.05 0.05
N VAL A 547 23.21 -0.20 -0.21
CA VAL A 547 22.51 -1.02 -1.22
C VAL A 547 21.15 -1.46 -0.69
N ILE A 548 20.12 -1.38 -1.53
CA ILE A 548 18.78 -1.91 -1.27
C ILE A 548 18.45 -2.90 -2.38
N THR A 549 18.15 -4.14 -2.01
CA THR A 549 17.81 -5.24 -2.92
C THR A 549 16.31 -5.28 -3.19
N LEU A 550 15.94 -5.56 -4.45
CA LEU A 550 14.58 -5.60 -5.00
C LEU A 550 14.28 -6.94 -5.72
#